data_AF-A0A8J7N7U8-F1
#
_entry.id   AF-A0A8J7N7U8-F1
#
_cell.length_a   1.000
_cell.length_b   1.000
_cell.length_c   1.000
_cell.angle_alpha   90.00
_cell.angle_beta   90.00
_cell.angle_gamma   90.00
#
_symmetry.space_group_name_H-M   'P 1'
#
loop_
_entity.id
_entity.type
_entity.pdbx_description
1 polymer ?
#
loop_
_entity_poly.entity_id
_entity_poly.type
_entity_poly.pdbx_seq_one_letter_code
_entity_poly.pdbx_strand_id
1 'polypeptide(L)'
;TFLLRRWYAFAVVALILTSSAAAVLVILTNRRPVVTELRRTILRYSLAGIFFLLALIIFQGDLARRILQTSYSDAYSAYQSDAAWQISRYTGYFGYFALGLVALGLLVDLMQRRMTSLFLFCTAIATALLFARVQAPSLQHLLPVGLFLFPGFYSGLAFVHDRLGPARPVLWLLLALNFISTYLPDRWDFANQVRGLFPQIHTPPLYLENYAEYQRLIADLKALDPEKKVAVFASSSILSDSLLAALSPDLDHRIEWVSQVDSRDGFRWTSLTADYFVVGQPTPLHLNPPDQRVIQFPADEISQGTGIGAAMSALPDSYALAGGVTARIYARVRPLALQDISPLAERFFAAYPDWRGPSEGDLGTLLGTTALPGDVGGAEPSVR
;
A
#
# COMPACT_ATOMS: atom_id res chain seq x y z
N THR A 1 -12.72 5.94 6.11
CA THR A 1 -12.23 6.12 4.71
C THR A 1 -11.92 4.81 3.99
N PHE A 2 -12.69 3.73 4.19
CA PHE A 2 -12.47 2.44 3.51
C PHE A 2 -13.09 2.39 2.10
N LEU A 3 -14.26 3.01 1.91
CA LEU A 3 -15.08 2.91 0.69
C LEU A 3 -14.57 3.70 -0.53
N LEU A 4 -13.60 4.62 -0.38
CA LEU A 4 -13.12 5.50 -1.45
C LEU A 4 -11.62 5.34 -1.74
N ARG A 5 -11.05 4.15 -1.49
CA ARG A 5 -9.63 3.91 -1.77
C ARG A 5 -9.39 3.69 -3.26
N ARG A 6 -8.39 4.35 -3.82
CA ARG A 6 -8.05 4.41 -5.25
C ARG A 6 -7.97 3.05 -5.97
N TRP A 7 -7.59 1.97 -5.28
CA TRP A 7 -7.49 0.65 -5.89
C TRP A 7 -8.84 0.01 -6.24
N TYR A 8 -9.96 0.49 -5.68
CA TYR A 8 -11.28 0.06 -6.14
C TYR A 8 -11.61 0.58 -7.55
N ALA A 9 -10.89 1.60 -8.06
CA ALA A 9 -11.06 2.08 -9.41
C ALA A 9 -10.78 0.97 -10.46
N PHE A 10 -9.80 0.08 -10.20
CA PHE A 10 -9.53 -1.06 -11.09
C PHE A 10 -10.72 -2.01 -11.19
N ALA A 11 -11.41 -2.26 -10.07
CA ALA A 11 -12.61 -3.09 -10.04
C ALA A 11 -13.78 -2.43 -10.78
N VAL A 12 -13.96 -1.11 -10.64
CA VAL A 12 -14.98 -0.34 -11.37
C VAL A 12 -14.72 -0.37 -12.88
N VAL A 13 -13.47 -0.13 -13.30
CA VAL A 13 -13.08 -0.20 -14.72
C VAL A 13 -13.27 -1.61 -15.26
N ALA A 14 -12.83 -2.64 -14.53
CA ALA A 14 -13.05 -4.03 -14.90
C ALA A 14 -14.54 -4.34 -15.07
N LEU A 15 -15.39 -3.88 -14.15
CA LEU A 15 -16.83 -4.08 -14.21
C LEU A 15 -17.45 -3.42 -15.44
N ILE A 16 -17.04 -2.19 -15.78
CA ILE A 16 -17.50 -1.50 -16.99
C ILE A 16 -17.07 -2.27 -18.25
N LEU A 17 -15.82 -2.71 -18.31
CA LEU A 17 -15.29 -3.46 -19.46
C LEU A 17 -16.03 -4.78 -19.67
N THR A 18 -16.17 -5.58 -18.61
CA THR A 18 -16.84 -6.89 -18.70
C THR A 18 -18.34 -6.75 -18.94
N SER A 19 -18.99 -5.74 -18.36
CA SER A 19 -20.43 -5.51 -18.56
C SER A 19 -20.73 -4.99 -19.96
N SER A 20 -19.84 -4.18 -20.53
CA SER A 20 -19.90 -3.76 -21.94
C SER A 20 -19.74 -4.96 -22.87
N ALA A 21 -18.76 -5.83 -22.63
CA ALA A 21 -18.57 -7.05 -23.42
C ALA A 21 -19.77 -8.00 -23.32
N ALA A 22 -20.31 -8.20 -22.11
CA ALA A 22 -21.51 -8.99 -21.88
C ALA A 22 -22.74 -8.40 -22.59
N ALA A 23 -22.91 -7.08 -22.55
CA ALA A 23 -24.00 -6.40 -23.26
C ALA A 23 -23.90 -6.60 -24.78
N VAL A 24 -22.71 -6.48 -25.36
CA VAL A 24 -22.49 -6.76 -26.79
C VAL A 24 -22.84 -8.20 -27.13
N LEU A 25 -22.37 -9.17 -26.34
CA LEU A 25 -22.69 -10.59 -26.56
C LEU A 25 -24.21 -10.86 -26.51
N VAL A 26 -24.91 -10.26 -25.54
CA VAL A 26 -26.37 -10.37 -25.41
C VAL A 26 -27.08 -9.73 -26.62
N ILE A 27 -26.59 -8.61 -27.14
CA ILE A 27 -27.16 -7.98 -28.33
C ILE A 27 -26.98 -8.87 -29.57
N LEU A 28 -25.80 -9.45 -29.75
CA LEU A 28 -25.48 -10.30 -30.90
C LEU A 28 -26.23 -11.63 -30.89
N THR A 29 -26.56 -12.15 -29.72
CA THR A 29 -27.27 -13.43 -29.55
C THR A 29 -28.80 -13.29 -29.54
N ASN A 30 -29.31 -12.08 -29.35
CA ASN A 30 -30.74 -11.79 -29.37
C ASN A 30 -31.25 -11.48 -30.78
N ARG A 31 -32.52 -11.82 -31.06
CA ARG A 31 -33.19 -11.52 -32.33
C ARG A 31 -33.63 -10.05 -32.49
N ARG A 32 -33.10 -9.14 -31.67
CA ARG A 32 -33.47 -7.71 -31.70
C ARG A 32 -32.65 -6.95 -32.74
N PRO A 33 -33.10 -5.77 -33.19
CA PRO A 33 -32.31 -4.95 -34.11
C PRO A 33 -30.98 -4.52 -33.47
N VAL A 34 -29.88 -5.13 -33.94
CA VAL A 34 -28.53 -4.97 -33.37
C VAL A 34 -28.12 -3.50 -33.30
N VAL A 35 -28.34 -2.74 -34.37
CA VAL A 35 -27.95 -1.32 -34.46
C VAL A 35 -28.66 -0.47 -33.39
N THR A 36 -29.96 -0.69 -33.19
CA THR A 36 -30.76 0.07 -32.22
C THR A 36 -30.32 -0.23 -30.79
N GLU A 37 -30.13 -1.51 -30.46
CA GLU A 37 -29.74 -1.92 -29.11
C GLU A 37 -28.29 -1.54 -28.78
N LEU A 38 -27.38 -1.59 -29.77
CA LEU A 38 -26.01 -1.11 -29.61
C LEU A 38 -25.98 0.40 -29.35
N ARG A 39 -26.73 1.19 -30.13
CA ARG A 39 -26.85 2.64 -29.93
C ARG A 39 -27.38 2.98 -28.53
N ARG A 40 -28.41 2.28 -28.06
CA ARG A 40 -28.98 2.46 -26.70
C ARG A 40 -27.96 2.12 -25.62
N THR A 41 -27.20 1.04 -25.82
CA THR A 41 -26.18 0.59 -24.88
C THR A 41 -25.04 1.59 -24.78
N ILE A 42 -24.48 2.01 -25.92
CA ILE A 42 -23.44 3.06 -25.99
C ILE A 42 -23.92 4.31 -25.26
N LEU A 43 -25.13 4.81 -25.57
CA LEU A 43 -25.67 6.01 -24.93
C LEU A 43 -25.75 5.87 -23.40
N ARG A 44 -26.22 4.73 -22.89
CA ARG A 44 -26.32 4.48 -21.43
C ARG A 44 -24.96 4.46 -20.75
N TYR A 45 -23.99 3.73 -21.32
CA TYR A 45 -22.63 3.69 -20.77
C TYR A 45 -21.92 5.05 -20.87
N SER A 46 -22.11 5.77 -21.98
CA SER A 46 -21.57 7.13 -22.13
C SER A 46 -22.16 8.09 -21.12
N LEU A 47 -23.48 8.08 -20.88
CA LEU A 47 -24.11 8.92 -19.87
C LEU A 47 -23.61 8.60 -18.46
N ALA A 48 -23.49 7.32 -18.12
CA ALA A 48 -22.92 6.90 -16.83
C ALA A 48 -21.45 7.34 -16.70
N GLY A 49 -20.64 7.16 -17.74
CA GLY A 49 -19.24 7.58 -17.77
C GLY A 49 -19.09 9.10 -17.63
N ILE A 50 -19.89 9.89 -18.35
CA ILE A 50 -19.90 11.35 -18.23
C ILE A 50 -20.27 11.77 -16.81
N PHE A 51 -21.29 11.16 -16.21
CA PHE A 51 -21.69 11.45 -14.83
C PHE A 51 -20.52 11.23 -13.85
N PHE A 52 -19.84 10.08 -13.93
CA PHE A 52 -18.69 9.79 -13.04
C PHE A 52 -17.47 10.67 -13.32
N LEU A 53 -17.20 11.00 -14.59
CA LEU A 53 -16.11 11.91 -14.97
C LEU A 53 -16.37 13.33 -14.47
N LEU A 54 -17.59 13.83 -14.60
CA LEU A 54 -17.98 15.13 -14.06
C LEU A 54 -17.82 15.16 -12.55
N ALA A 55 -18.28 14.11 -11.85
CA ALA A 55 -18.07 14.00 -10.41
C ALA A 55 -16.58 13.99 -10.03
N LEU A 56 -15.74 13.25 -10.76
CA LEU A 56 -14.29 13.23 -10.56
C LEU A 56 -13.67 14.63 -10.75
N ILE A 57 -14.04 15.34 -11.82
CA ILE A 57 -13.48 16.67 -12.11
C ILE A 57 -13.94 17.70 -11.08
N ILE A 58 -15.23 17.70 -10.72
CA ILE A 58 -15.81 18.67 -9.78
C ILE A 58 -15.27 18.47 -8.36
N PHE A 59 -15.25 17.22 -7.87
CA PHE A 59 -14.90 16.94 -6.47
C PHE A 59 -13.42 16.61 -6.26
N GLN A 60 -12.70 16.21 -7.31
CA GLN A 60 -11.33 15.67 -7.24
C GLN A 60 -10.48 16.08 -8.46
N GLY A 61 -10.63 17.31 -8.94
CA GLY A 61 -9.96 17.81 -10.14
C GLY A 61 -8.42 17.68 -10.12
N ASP A 62 -7.79 17.87 -8.95
CA ASP A 62 -6.35 17.67 -8.78
C ASP A 62 -5.92 16.21 -8.95
N LEU A 63 -6.72 15.27 -8.43
CA LEU A 63 -6.49 13.85 -8.67
C LEU A 63 -6.64 13.52 -10.15
N ALA A 64 -7.64 14.07 -10.83
CA ALA A 64 -7.84 13.88 -12.27
C ALA A 64 -6.63 14.38 -13.07
N ARG A 65 -6.10 15.56 -12.72
CA ARG A 65 -4.88 16.13 -13.32
C ARG A 65 -3.68 15.20 -13.10
N ARG A 66 -3.46 14.73 -11.87
CA ARG A 66 -2.37 13.79 -11.55
C ARG A 66 -2.51 12.48 -12.33
N ILE A 67 -3.71 11.93 -12.46
CA ILE A 67 -3.93 10.71 -13.26
C ILE A 67 -3.48 10.90 -14.71
N LEU A 68 -3.67 12.09 -15.29
CA LEU A 68 -3.29 12.38 -16.67
C LEU A 68 -1.80 12.71 -16.86
N GLN A 69 -1.15 13.26 -15.83
CA GLN A 69 0.21 13.80 -15.93
C GLN A 69 1.29 12.92 -15.31
N THR A 70 0.91 11.97 -14.45
CA THR A 70 1.86 11.12 -13.72
C THR A 70 1.68 9.66 -14.11
N SER A 71 2.79 8.99 -14.40
CA SER A 71 2.79 7.54 -14.59
C SER A 71 2.59 6.85 -13.25
N TYR A 72 1.37 6.33 -13.04
CA TYR A 72 1.03 5.61 -11.82
C TYR A 72 1.77 4.28 -11.71
N SER A 73 2.17 3.67 -12.83
CA SER A 73 2.99 2.45 -12.81
C SER A 73 4.39 2.74 -12.27
N ASP A 74 5.00 3.85 -12.69
CA ASP A 74 6.37 4.18 -12.29
C ASP A 74 6.44 4.53 -10.80
N ALA A 75 5.43 5.27 -10.30
CA ALA A 75 5.31 5.64 -8.89
C ALA A 75 5.13 4.44 -7.94
N TYR A 76 4.71 3.27 -8.44
CA TYR A 76 4.50 2.06 -7.65
C TYR A 76 5.41 0.90 -8.07
N SER A 77 6.39 1.16 -8.93
CA SER A 77 7.33 0.18 -9.46
C SER A 77 8.07 -0.61 -8.39
N ALA A 78 8.39 0.02 -7.26
CA ALA A 78 9.03 -0.62 -6.11
C ALA A 78 8.18 -1.73 -5.44
N TYR A 79 6.86 -1.71 -5.66
CA TYR A 79 5.93 -2.73 -5.16
C TYR A 79 5.66 -3.83 -6.18
N GLN A 80 6.32 -3.80 -7.34
CA GLN A 80 6.08 -4.77 -8.41
C GLN A 80 6.84 -6.08 -8.17
N SER A 81 6.28 -7.18 -8.66
CA SER A 81 6.92 -8.50 -8.65
C SER A 81 6.65 -9.25 -9.96
N ASP A 82 7.37 -10.35 -10.17
CA ASP A 82 7.11 -11.23 -11.32
C ASP A 82 5.70 -11.86 -11.27
N ALA A 83 5.24 -12.34 -12.43
CA ALA A 83 3.90 -12.89 -12.59
C ALA A 83 3.67 -14.17 -11.76
N ALA A 84 4.70 -15.01 -11.58
CA ALA A 84 4.58 -16.25 -10.81
C ALA A 84 4.34 -15.92 -9.32
N TRP A 85 5.08 -14.94 -8.80
CA TRP A 85 4.87 -14.41 -7.46
C TRP A 85 3.48 -13.80 -7.31
N GLN A 86 3.02 -12.98 -8.27
CA GLN A 86 1.68 -12.40 -8.19
C GLN A 86 0.57 -13.47 -8.17
N ILE A 87 0.69 -14.51 -9.00
CA ILE A 87 -0.23 -15.64 -9.00
C ILE A 87 -0.19 -16.38 -7.67
N SER A 88 1.00 -16.61 -7.10
CA SER A 88 1.16 -17.28 -5.81
C SER A 88 0.52 -16.51 -4.65
N ARG A 89 0.36 -15.18 -4.76
CA ARG A 89 -0.43 -14.41 -3.78
C ARG A 89 -1.90 -14.78 -3.78
N TYR A 90 -2.52 -14.96 -4.95
CA TYR A 90 -3.92 -15.36 -5.03
C TYR A 90 -4.15 -16.74 -4.41
N THR A 91 -3.28 -17.70 -4.72
CA THR A 91 -3.36 -19.03 -4.12
C THR A 91 -3.00 -19.01 -2.63
N GLY A 92 -2.03 -18.17 -2.23
CA GLY A 92 -1.63 -18.01 -0.83
C GLY A 92 -2.70 -17.35 0.05
N TYR A 93 -3.47 -16.40 -0.46
CA TYR A 93 -4.54 -15.74 0.32
C TYR A 93 -5.86 -16.53 0.32
N PHE A 94 -6.25 -17.14 -0.81
CA PHE A 94 -7.53 -17.86 -0.90
C PHE A 94 -7.41 -19.35 -0.52
N GLY A 95 -6.25 -19.98 -0.75
CA GLY A 95 -6.05 -21.41 -0.64
C GLY A 95 -6.68 -22.21 -1.79
N TYR A 96 -6.13 -23.38 -2.10
CA TYR A 96 -6.67 -24.23 -3.17
C TYR A 96 -8.09 -24.74 -2.90
N PHE A 97 -8.49 -24.85 -1.63
CA PHE A 97 -9.84 -25.28 -1.26
C PHE A 97 -10.92 -24.29 -1.73
N ALA A 98 -10.78 -23.01 -1.37
CA ALA A 98 -11.75 -21.99 -1.76
C ALA A 98 -11.74 -21.78 -3.28
N LEU A 99 -10.55 -21.75 -3.90
CA LEU A 99 -10.43 -21.66 -5.35
C LEU A 99 -11.01 -22.89 -6.08
N GLY A 100 -10.89 -24.08 -5.49
CA GLY A 100 -11.52 -25.31 -5.98
C GLY A 100 -13.05 -25.23 -5.94
N LEU A 101 -13.63 -24.68 -4.87
CA LEU A 101 -15.07 -24.42 -4.79
C LEU A 101 -15.51 -23.37 -5.82
N VAL A 102 -14.72 -22.31 -6.04
CA VAL A 102 -14.97 -21.33 -7.12
C VAL A 102 -14.99 -22.03 -8.48
N ALA A 103 -13.97 -22.82 -8.80
CA ALA A 103 -13.88 -23.52 -10.08
C ALA A 103 -15.07 -24.49 -10.28
N LEU A 104 -15.41 -25.27 -9.25
CA LEU A 104 -16.56 -26.17 -9.28
C LEU A 104 -17.87 -25.41 -9.47
N GLY A 105 -18.09 -24.32 -8.74
CA GLY A 105 -19.31 -23.54 -8.88
C GLY A 105 -19.43 -22.84 -10.22
N LEU A 106 -18.31 -22.38 -10.81
CA LEU A 106 -18.29 -21.88 -12.18
C LEU A 106 -18.72 -22.96 -13.19
N LEU A 107 -18.21 -24.19 -13.05
CA LEU A 107 -18.63 -25.31 -13.90
C LEU A 107 -20.13 -25.60 -13.74
N VAL A 108 -20.62 -25.67 -12.50
CA VAL A 108 -22.03 -25.91 -12.19
C VAL A 108 -22.92 -24.82 -12.79
N ASP A 109 -22.55 -23.55 -12.62
CA ASP A 109 -23.31 -22.42 -13.14
C ASP A 109 -23.29 -22.37 -14.66
N LEU A 110 -22.16 -22.68 -15.31
CA LEU A 110 -22.08 -22.82 -16.76
C LEU A 110 -22.99 -23.93 -17.29
N MET A 111 -22.97 -25.11 -16.66
CA MET A 111 -23.86 -26.22 -17.02
C MET A 111 -25.34 -25.85 -16.86
N GLN A 112 -25.66 -25.02 -15.87
CA GLN A 112 -27.01 -24.51 -15.62
C GLN A 112 -27.34 -23.21 -16.38
N ARG A 113 -26.43 -22.73 -17.25
CA ARG A 113 -26.54 -21.48 -18.00
C ARG A 113 -26.74 -20.22 -17.14
N ARG A 114 -26.28 -20.26 -15.89
CA ARG A 114 -26.24 -19.13 -14.96
C ARG A 114 -25.01 -18.28 -15.25
N MET A 115 -25.14 -17.35 -16.19
CA MET A 115 -24.00 -16.56 -16.70
C MET A 115 -23.46 -15.52 -15.69
N THR A 116 -24.15 -15.28 -14.58
CA THR A 116 -23.75 -14.30 -13.55
C THR A 116 -22.38 -14.61 -12.96
N SER A 117 -22.11 -15.87 -12.62
CA SER A 117 -20.83 -16.28 -12.02
C SER A 117 -19.69 -16.18 -13.04
N LEU A 118 -19.95 -16.49 -14.32
CA LEU A 118 -18.97 -16.27 -15.40
C LEU A 118 -18.65 -14.78 -15.56
N PHE A 119 -19.67 -13.93 -15.62
CA PHE A 119 -19.50 -12.48 -15.74
C PHE A 119 -18.65 -11.90 -14.59
N LEU A 120 -18.95 -12.29 -13.35
CA LEU A 120 -18.20 -11.82 -12.19
C LEU A 120 -16.80 -12.43 -12.12
N PHE A 121 -16.62 -13.69 -12.51
CA PHE A 121 -15.28 -14.27 -12.65
C PHE A 121 -14.43 -13.51 -13.68
N CYS A 122 -14.96 -13.21 -14.86
CA CYS A 122 -14.25 -12.36 -15.84
C CYS A 122 -13.91 -10.99 -15.25
N THR A 123 -14.80 -10.42 -14.42
CA THR A 123 -14.55 -9.14 -13.74
C THR A 123 -13.44 -9.26 -12.70
N ALA A 124 -13.38 -10.37 -11.96
CA ALA A 124 -12.30 -10.68 -11.03
C ALA A 124 -10.95 -10.77 -11.75
N ILE A 125 -10.89 -11.50 -12.87
CA ILE A 125 -9.68 -11.64 -13.70
C ILE A 125 -9.26 -10.29 -14.28
N ALA A 126 -10.19 -9.51 -14.85
CA ALA A 126 -9.88 -8.19 -15.38
C ALA A 126 -9.37 -7.23 -14.28
N THR A 127 -9.95 -7.28 -13.09
CA THR A 127 -9.49 -6.51 -11.92
C THR A 127 -8.06 -6.88 -11.56
N ALA A 128 -7.78 -8.19 -11.45
CA ALA A 128 -6.45 -8.71 -11.13
C ALA A 128 -5.40 -8.29 -12.18
N LEU A 129 -5.74 -8.39 -13.48
CA LEU A 129 -4.83 -8.02 -14.57
C LEU A 129 -4.56 -6.52 -14.63
N LEU A 130 -5.58 -5.68 -14.45
CA LEU A 130 -5.40 -4.22 -14.41
C LEU A 130 -4.52 -3.81 -13.23
N PHE A 131 -4.70 -4.45 -12.08
CA PHE A 131 -3.90 -4.19 -10.89
C PHE A 131 -2.45 -4.66 -11.06
N ALA A 132 -2.25 -5.87 -11.59
CA ALA A 132 -0.95 -6.48 -11.83
C ALA A 132 -0.03 -5.66 -12.74
N ARG A 133 -0.59 -4.80 -13.59
CA ARG A 133 0.18 -3.85 -14.41
C ARG A 133 0.81 -2.72 -13.63
N VAL A 134 0.34 -2.44 -12.42
CA VAL A 134 0.82 -1.32 -11.61
C VAL A 134 1.72 -1.80 -10.48
N GLN A 135 1.28 -2.80 -9.73
CA GLN A 135 2.04 -3.36 -8.60
C GLN A 135 1.54 -4.75 -8.24
N ALA A 136 2.31 -5.47 -7.44
CA ALA A 136 1.92 -6.78 -6.94
C ALA A 136 0.80 -6.66 -5.87
N PRO A 137 -0.18 -7.59 -5.85
CA PRO A 137 -1.30 -7.49 -4.93
C PRO A 137 -0.91 -7.83 -3.48
N SER A 138 -1.09 -6.85 -2.59
CA SER A 138 -1.24 -7.08 -1.14
C SER A 138 -2.71 -7.29 -0.73
N LEU A 139 -2.95 -7.79 0.49
CA LEU A 139 -4.25 -8.21 1.04
C LEU A 139 -5.46 -7.35 0.60
N GLN A 140 -5.39 -6.03 0.78
CA GLN A 140 -6.50 -5.13 0.46
C GLN A 140 -6.91 -5.14 -1.02
N HIS A 141 -6.00 -5.49 -1.92
CA HIS A 141 -6.24 -5.53 -3.37
C HIS A 141 -6.96 -6.81 -3.80
N LEU A 142 -6.90 -7.86 -2.98
CA LEU A 142 -7.61 -9.11 -3.22
C LEU A 142 -9.08 -9.03 -2.80
N LEU A 143 -9.48 -8.06 -1.97
CA LEU A 143 -10.86 -7.90 -1.54
C LEU A 143 -11.87 -7.77 -2.70
N PRO A 144 -11.68 -6.87 -3.70
CA PRO A 144 -12.59 -6.81 -4.84
C PRO A 144 -12.56 -8.09 -5.69
N VAL A 145 -11.41 -8.75 -5.82
CA VAL A 145 -11.29 -10.02 -6.54
C VAL A 145 -12.12 -11.10 -5.82
N GLY A 146 -11.93 -11.26 -4.51
CA GLY A 146 -12.68 -12.21 -3.68
C GLY A 146 -14.19 -11.95 -3.71
N LEU A 147 -14.61 -10.69 -3.66
CA LEU A 147 -16.02 -10.30 -3.80
C LEU A 147 -16.62 -10.82 -5.12
N PHE A 148 -15.90 -10.67 -6.24
CA PHE A 148 -16.37 -11.13 -7.54
C PHE A 148 -16.29 -12.65 -7.73
N LEU A 149 -15.42 -13.35 -7.00
CA LEU A 149 -15.37 -14.81 -6.97
C LEU A 149 -16.49 -15.43 -6.12
N PHE A 150 -17.11 -14.65 -5.22
CA PHE A 150 -18.06 -15.16 -4.22
C PHE A 150 -19.25 -15.95 -4.81
N PRO A 151 -19.90 -15.53 -5.91
CA PRO A 151 -21.01 -16.32 -6.46
C PRO A 151 -20.58 -17.70 -6.97
N GLY A 152 -19.41 -17.79 -7.62
CA GLY A 152 -18.83 -19.07 -8.00
C GLY A 152 -18.51 -19.93 -6.77
N PHE A 153 -17.88 -19.34 -5.75
CA PHE A 153 -17.64 -20.03 -4.48
C PHE A 153 -18.92 -20.59 -3.86
N TYR A 154 -19.98 -19.77 -3.77
CA TYR A 154 -21.27 -20.15 -3.20
C TYR A 154 -21.93 -21.29 -3.98
N SER A 155 -21.96 -21.21 -5.32
CA SER A 155 -22.52 -22.28 -6.16
C SER A 155 -21.77 -23.60 -5.98
N GLY A 156 -20.44 -23.56 -5.88
CA GLY A 156 -19.62 -24.75 -5.63
C GLY A 156 -19.87 -25.33 -4.24
N LEU A 157 -19.96 -24.47 -3.23
CA LEU A 157 -20.27 -24.86 -1.87
C LEU A 157 -21.65 -25.54 -1.77
N ALA A 158 -22.68 -24.93 -2.36
CA ALA A 158 -24.03 -25.48 -2.40
C ALA A 158 -24.06 -26.86 -3.09
N PHE A 159 -23.38 -26.99 -4.24
CA PHE A 159 -23.31 -28.23 -4.98
C PHE A 159 -22.71 -29.39 -4.15
N VAL A 160 -21.63 -29.12 -3.42
CA VAL A 160 -20.98 -30.11 -2.54
C VAL A 160 -21.85 -30.40 -1.32
N HIS A 161 -22.36 -29.37 -0.67
CA HIS A 161 -23.24 -29.49 0.50
C HIS A 161 -24.44 -30.41 0.26
N ASP A 162 -25.07 -30.29 -0.90
CA ASP A 162 -26.26 -31.06 -1.25
C ASP A 162 -25.94 -32.55 -1.51
N ARG A 163 -24.69 -32.87 -1.86
CA ARG A 163 -24.22 -34.24 -2.17
C ARG A 163 -23.62 -34.99 -0.99
N LEU A 164 -23.20 -34.28 0.06
CA LEU A 164 -22.48 -34.91 1.18
C LEU A 164 -23.38 -35.66 2.17
N GLY A 165 -24.69 -35.43 2.18
CA GLY A 165 -25.62 -36.11 3.10
C GLY A 165 -25.13 -36.09 4.57
N PRO A 166 -24.88 -37.25 5.21
CA PRO A 166 -24.37 -37.29 6.59
C PRO A 166 -22.94 -36.77 6.75
N ALA A 167 -22.15 -36.66 5.67
CA ALA A 167 -20.77 -36.15 5.71
C ALA A 167 -20.67 -34.61 5.69
N ARG A 168 -21.79 -33.87 5.67
CA ARG A 168 -21.83 -32.39 5.73
C ARG A 168 -20.97 -31.76 6.84
N PRO A 169 -20.88 -32.31 8.07
CA PRO A 169 -20.01 -31.76 9.10
C PRO A 169 -18.55 -31.63 8.67
N VAL A 170 -18.06 -32.49 7.78
CA VAL A 170 -16.68 -32.43 7.25
C VAL A 170 -16.47 -31.15 6.44
N LEU A 171 -17.44 -30.76 5.59
CA LEU A 171 -17.36 -29.54 4.80
C LEU A 171 -17.31 -28.29 5.69
N TRP A 172 -18.12 -28.26 6.74
CA TRP A 172 -18.11 -27.16 7.71
C TRP A 172 -16.82 -27.12 8.52
N LEU A 173 -16.25 -28.28 8.88
CA LEU A 173 -14.94 -28.36 9.51
C LEU A 173 -13.86 -27.80 8.57
N LEU A 174 -13.86 -28.17 7.28
CA LEU A 174 -12.90 -27.63 6.30
C LEU A 174 -13.04 -26.11 6.12
N LEU A 175 -14.26 -25.57 6.13
CA LEU A 175 -14.50 -24.13 6.10
C LEU A 175 -14.01 -23.43 7.38
N ALA A 176 -14.26 -24.02 8.55
CA ALA A 176 -13.77 -23.52 9.81
C ALA A 176 -12.23 -23.52 9.84
N LEU A 177 -11.60 -24.60 9.36
CA LEU A 177 -10.14 -24.69 9.24
C LEU A 177 -9.59 -23.66 8.24
N ASN A 178 -10.23 -23.46 7.10
CA ASN A 178 -9.87 -22.43 6.12
C ASN A 178 -9.93 -21.01 6.71
N PHE A 179 -10.95 -20.73 7.53
CA PHE A 179 -11.07 -19.44 8.22
C PHE A 179 -10.02 -19.29 9.33
N ILE A 180 -9.88 -20.30 10.19
CA ILE A 180 -8.96 -20.27 11.32
C ILE A 180 -7.52 -20.17 10.84
N SER A 181 -7.13 -20.88 9.77
CA SER A 181 -5.76 -20.86 9.25
C SER A 181 -5.29 -19.45 8.87
N THR A 182 -6.19 -18.56 8.45
CA THR A 182 -5.86 -17.17 8.17
C THR A 182 -5.41 -16.39 9.41
N TYR A 183 -5.83 -16.76 10.62
CA TYR A 183 -5.52 -16.04 11.86
C TYR A 183 -4.50 -16.75 12.75
N LEU A 184 -4.07 -17.96 12.39
CA LEU A 184 -3.07 -18.69 13.15
C LEU A 184 -1.68 -18.04 12.99
N PRO A 185 -0.93 -17.84 14.08
CA PRO A 185 0.45 -17.38 14.00
C PRO A 185 1.34 -18.41 13.28
N ASP A 186 2.40 -17.93 12.61
CA ASP A 186 3.33 -18.79 11.85
C ASP A 186 4.00 -19.88 12.69
N ARG A 187 4.12 -19.68 14.01
CA ARG A 187 4.66 -20.68 14.95
C ARG A 187 3.78 -21.92 15.15
N TRP A 188 2.51 -21.89 14.75
CA TRP A 188 1.57 -23.02 14.92
C TRP A 188 1.51 -23.88 13.65
N ASP A 189 2.70 -24.14 13.09
CA ASP A 189 2.94 -24.72 11.78
C ASP A 189 2.64 -26.23 11.69
N PHE A 190 1.48 -26.66 12.18
CA PHE A 190 1.18 -28.08 12.45
C PHE A 190 1.06 -28.95 11.19
N ALA A 191 1.11 -28.41 9.98
CA ALA A 191 1.21 -29.26 8.79
C ALA A 191 1.59 -28.49 7.52
N ASN A 192 2.89 -28.40 7.24
CA ASN A 192 3.41 -28.04 5.91
C ASN A 192 2.87 -28.93 4.76
N GLN A 193 2.21 -30.06 5.06
CA GLN A 193 1.61 -30.97 4.08
C GLN A 193 0.14 -30.66 3.70
N VAL A 194 -0.71 -30.23 4.64
CA VAL A 194 -2.09 -29.78 4.31
C VAL A 194 -2.18 -28.26 4.07
N ARG A 195 -1.08 -27.52 4.28
CA ARG A 195 -0.94 -26.07 4.02
C ARG A 195 -1.24 -25.66 2.59
N GLY A 196 -1.07 -26.55 1.61
CA GLY A 196 -1.47 -26.27 0.22
C GLY A 196 -2.96 -26.00 0.09
N LEU A 197 -3.79 -26.73 0.86
CA LEU A 197 -5.24 -26.70 0.70
C LEU A 197 -5.86 -25.39 1.23
N PHE A 198 -5.27 -24.79 2.26
CA PHE A 198 -5.78 -23.61 2.96
C PHE A 198 -4.94 -22.35 2.69
N PRO A 199 -5.41 -21.14 3.06
CA PRO A 199 -4.61 -19.92 2.99
C PRO A 199 -3.26 -20.09 3.69
N GLN A 200 -2.20 -19.72 2.99
CA GLN A 200 -0.80 -19.75 3.45
C GLN A 200 -0.33 -18.40 3.95
N ILE A 201 -0.99 -17.32 3.54
CA ILE A 201 -0.68 -15.97 4.00
C ILE A 201 -1.61 -15.64 5.16
N HIS A 202 -1.03 -15.52 6.34
CA HIS A 202 -1.76 -15.27 7.57
C HIS A 202 -1.91 -13.77 7.84
N THR A 203 -2.97 -13.40 8.55
CA THR A 203 -3.25 -12.06 9.06
C THR A 203 -3.57 -12.17 10.56
N PRO A 204 -2.60 -12.60 11.39
CA PRO A 204 -2.81 -12.68 12.83
C PRO A 204 -3.09 -11.28 13.41
N PRO A 205 -3.69 -11.19 14.61
CA PRO A 205 -3.76 -9.94 15.34
C PRO A 205 -2.37 -9.30 15.48
N LEU A 206 -2.32 -7.96 15.49
CA LEU A 206 -1.06 -7.22 15.65
C LEU A 206 -0.34 -7.71 16.90
N TYR A 207 0.89 -8.17 16.71
CA TYR A 207 1.79 -8.61 17.77
C TYR A 207 3.12 -7.88 17.59
N LEU A 208 3.58 -7.25 18.67
CA LEU A 208 4.85 -6.53 18.73
C LEU A 208 5.73 -7.21 19.77
N GLU A 209 6.85 -7.78 19.33
CA GLU A 209 7.88 -8.26 20.25
C GLU A 209 8.46 -7.10 21.05
N ASN A 210 8.82 -7.33 22.31
CA ASN A 210 9.33 -6.30 23.21
C ASN A 210 8.39 -5.07 23.31
N TYR A 211 7.07 -5.27 23.37
CA TYR A 211 6.10 -4.18 23.44
C TYR A 211 6.39 -3.15 24.56
N ALA A 212 6.96 -3.59 25.68
CA ALA A 212 7.41 -2.69 26.75
C ALA A 212 8.45 -1.64 26.28
N GLU A 213 9.33 -1.99 25.34
CA GLU A 213 10.30 -1.06 24.74
C GLU A 213 9.62 -0.03 23.83
N TYR A 214 8.55 -0.41 23.13
CA TYR A 214 7.71 0.56 22.40
C TYR A 214 7.01 1.52 23.37
N GLN A 215 6.50 1.00 24.49
CA GLN A 215 5.89 1.84 25.52
C GLN A 215 6.89 2.82 26.12
N ARG A 216 8.14 2.38 26.36
CA ARG A 216 9.22 3.23 26.84
C ARG A 216 9.61 4.30 25.83
N LEU A 217 9.81 3.93 24.56
CA LEU A 217 10.07 4.86 23.46
C LEU A 217 8.98 5.93 23.36
N ILE A 218 7.70 5.53 23.41
CA ILE A 218 6.56 6.45 23.37
C ILE A 218 6.53 7.36 24.60
N ALA A 219 6.77 6.81 25.79
CA ALA A 219 6.80 7.58 27.02
C ALA A 219 7.89 8.65 26.98
N ASP A 220 9.09 8.30 26.51
CA ASP A 220 10.21 9.23 26.40
C ASP A 220 9.92 10.31 25.36
N LEU A 221 9.35 9.94 24.19
CA LEU A 221 8.90 10.92 23.21
C LEU A 221 7.84 11.89 23.78
N LYS A 222 6.92 11.40 24.62
CA LYS A 222 5.92 12.24 25.31
C LYS A 222 6.53 13.13 26.40
N ALA A 223 7.62 12.72 27.02
CA ALA A 223 8.33 13.49 28.04
C ALA A 223 9.18 14.63 27.44
N LEU A 224 9.54 14.52 26.16
CA LEU A 224 10.16 15.62 25.41
C LEU A 224 9.17 16.77 25.19
N ASP A 225 9.70 17.95 24.84
CA ASP A 225 8.93 19.17 24.59
C ASP A 225 7.75 18.91 23.62
N PRO A 226 6.49 19.13 24.04
CA PRO A 226 5.31 18.79 23.25
C PRO A 226 5.15 19.66 22.00
N GLU A 227 5.73 20.86 21.96
CA GLU A 227 5.64 21.75 20.79
C GLU A 227 6.61 21.33 19.68
N LYS A 228 7.61 20.52 20.03
CA LYS A 228 8.66 20.08 19.12
C LYS A 228 8.24 18.88 18.27
N LYS A 229 8.72 18.89 17.02
CA LYS A 229 8.38 17.89 16.00
C LYS A 229 9.32 16.69 16.01
N VAL A 230 8.77 15.54 15.62
CA VAL A 230 9.47 14.24 15.57
C VAL A 230 9.44 13.70 14.15
N ALA A 231 10.59 13.42 13.56
CA ALA A 231 10.70 12.67 12.31
C ALA A 231 11.16 11.23 12.59
N VAL A 232 10.57 10.26 11.90
CA VAL A 232 10.87 8.83 12.11
C VAL A 232 11.42 8.25 10.81
N PHE A 233 12.74 8.12 10.72
CA PHE A 233 13.40 7.53 9.55
C PHE A 233 13.46 6.01 9.70
N ALA A 234 12.30 5.39 9.56
CA ALA A 234 12.06 3.97 9.62
C ALA A 234 10.78 3.63 8.85
N SER A 235 10.76 2.53 8.12
CA SER A 235 9.63 2.16 7.27
C SER A 235 9.44 0.65 7.22
N SER A 236 9.01 0.06 8.33
CA SER A 236 8.61 -1.35 8.37
C SER A 236 7.49 -1.62 9.37
N SER A 237 7.06 -2.88 9.45
CA SER A 237 6.15 -3.36 10.51
C SER A 237 6.80 -3.37 11.90
N ILE A 238 8.13 -3.28 11.99
CA ILE A 238 8.87 -3.19 13.26
C ILE A 238 8.89 -1.75 13.76
N LEU A 239 9.18 -0.78 12.91
CA LEU A 239 9.22 0.63 13.28
C LEU A 239 8.83 1.49 12.07
N SER A 240 7.92 2.43 12.30
CA SER A 240 7.55 3.49 11.36
C SER A 240 6.85 4.62 12.10
N ASP A 241 6.78 5.80 11.49
CA ASP A 241 5.93 6.90 11.94
C ASP A 241 4.47 6.46 12.16
N SER A 242 3.91 5.72 11.20
CA SER A 242 2.53 5.23 11.26
C SER A 242 2.28 4.26 12.40
N LEU A 243 3.27 3.43 12.76
CA LEU A 243 3.17 2.53 13.90
C LEU A 243 3.16 3.32 15.21
N LEU A 244 4.05 4.31 15.37
CA LEU A 244 4.09 5.14 16.58
C LEU A 244 2.81 5.97 16.74
N ALA A 245 2.30 6.55 15.65
CA ALA A 245 1.02 7.27 15.63
C ALA A 245 -0.16 6.33 15.99
N ALA A 246 -0.17 5.10 15.49
CA ALA A 246 -1.21 4.13 15.79
C ALA A 246 -1.17 3.65 17.26
N LEU A 247 0.03 3.47 17.83
CA LEU A 247 0.20 3.07 19.23
C LEU A 247 -0.07 4.22 20.21
N SER A 248 0.15 5.46 19.79
CA SER A 248 -0.10 6.65 20.58
C SER A 248 -0.60 7.80 19.71
N PRO A 249 -1.93 7.91 19.51
CA PRO A 249 -2.55 8.98 18.71
C PRO A 249 -2.17 10.39 19.16
N ASP A 250 -1.85 10.58 20.45
CA ASP A 250 -1.36 11.86 20.97
C ASP A 250 -0.03 12.30 20.35
N LEU A 251 0.75 11.41 19.74
CA LEU A 251 1.99 11.78 19.04
C LEU A 251 1.74 12.22 17.60
N ASP A 252 0.58 11.92 17.02
CA ASP A 252 0.29 12.12 15.59
C ASP A 252 0.50 13.57 15.15
N HIS A 253 0.04 14.53 15.96
CA HIS A 253 0.19 15.96 15.69
C HIS A 253 1.65 16.47 15.77
N ARG A 254 2.55 15.70 16.39
CA ARG A 254 3.98 16.01 16.52
C ARG A 254 4.83 15.33 15.45
N ILE A 255 4.29 14.32 14.78
CA ILE A 255 5.01 13.57 13.75
C ILE A 255 5.10 14.41 12.47
N GLU A 256 6.34 14.71 12.06
CA GLU A 256 6.63 15.20 10.72
C GLU A 256 6.78 13.99 9.81
N TRP A 257 5.77 13.77 8.97
CA TRP A 257 5.69 12.61 8.09
C TRP A 257 6.82 12.60 7.06
N VAL A 258 7.61 11.54 7.07
CA VAL A 258 8.74 11.37 6.14
C VAL A 258 8.30 10.67 4.86
N SER A 259 9.07 10.86 3.79
CA SER A 259 8.93 10.06 2.57
C SER A 259 9.19 8.59 2.85
N GLN A 260 8.45 7.69 2.20
CA GLN A 260 8.52 6.25 2.46
C GLN A 260 9.09 5.46 1.28
N VAL A 261 8.79 5.86 0.04
CA VAL A 261 9.22 5.15 -1.18
C VAL A 261 9.77 6.13 -2.19
N ASP A 262 10.97 5.86 -2.69
CA ASP A 262 11.73 6.79 -3.51
C ASP A 262 10.95 7.21 -4.77
N SER A 263 10.51 6.23 -5.57
CA SER A 263 9.78 6.48 -6.83
C SER A 263 8.41 7.12 -6.66
N ARG A 264 7.81 7.04 -5.46
CA ARG A 264 6.47 7.56 -5.17
C ARG A 264 6.50 8.95 -4.57
N ASP A 265 7.40 9.16 -3.62
CA ASP A 265 7.33 10.30 -2.70
C ASP A 265 8.38 11.36 -3.02
N GLY A 266 9.51 10.98 -3.65
CA GLY A 266 10.71 11.81 -3.60
C GLY A 266 11.24 11.97 -2.17
N PHE A 267 12.25 12.79 -1.94
CA PHE A 267 12.65 13.16 -0.58
C PHE A 267 11.91 14.43 -0.12
N ARG A 268 11.26 14.36 1.05
CA ARG A 268 10.61 15.51 1.67
C ARG A 268 11.58 16.24 2.58
N TRP A 269 12.11 17.36 2.13
CA TRP A 269 13.12 18.13 2.86
C TRP A 269 12.57 18.73 4.16
N THR A 270 11.27 19.04 4.25
CA THR A 270 10.66 19.55 5.50
C THR A 270 10.75 18.56 6.65
N SER A 271 10.94 17.26 6.40
CA SER A 271 11.21 16.29 7.47
C SER A 271 12.47 16.63 8.27
N LEU A 272 13.42 17.33 7.65
CA LEU A 272 14.63 17.83 8.29
C LEU A 272 14.39 19.14 9.04
N THR A 273 13.14 19.59 9.24
CA THR A 273 12.81 20.67 10.19
C THR A 273 12.52 20.14 11.59
N ALA A 274 12.33 18.82 11.75
CA ALA A 274 12.03 18.21 13.03
C ALA A 274 13.12 18.46 14.09
N ASP A 275 12.72 18.49 15.36
CA ASP A 275 13.64 18.68 16.48
C ASP A 275 14.21 17.35 16.97
N TYR A 276 13.41 16.29 16.86
CA TYR A 276 13.77 14.95 17.29
C TYR A 276 13.67 13.96 16.13
N PHE A 277 14.59 13.00 16.12
CA PHE A 277 14.71 12.00 15.07
C PHE A 277 14.73 10.61 15.68
N VAL A 278 13.84 9.73 15.22
CA VAL A 278 13.83 8.32 15.64
C VAL A 278 14.41 7.49 14.51
N VAL A 279 15.47 6.75 14.81
CA VAL A 279 16.18 5.88 13.85
C VAL A 279 16.34 4.49 14.46
N GLY A 280 16.09 3.46 13.66
CA GLY A 280 16.36 2.06 14.00
C GLY A 280 17.67 1.57 13.37
N GLN A 281 18.42 0.72 14.08
CA GLN A 281 19.61 0.04 13.57
C GLN A 281 19.50 -1.48 13.73
N PRO A 282 19.66 -2.28 12.66
CA PRO A 282 19.73 -1.87 11.25
C PRO A 282 18.48 -1.11 10.82
N THR A 283 18.60 -0.25 9.80
CA THR A 283 17.48 0.58 9.33
C THR A 283 16.30 -0.30 8.90
N PRO A 284 15.15 -0.22 9.58
CA PRO A 284 14.04 -1.12 9.32
C PRO A 284 13.28 -0.66 8.06
N LEU A 285 13.28 -1.51 7.03
CA LEU A 285 12.67 -1.28 5.72
C LEU A 285 11.64 -2.39 5.39
N HIS A 286 10.63 -2.08 4.57
CA HIS A 286 9.62 -3.04 4.09
C HIS A 286 9.74 -3.36 2.59
N LEU A 287 10.54 -2.57 1.87
CA LEU A 287 10.96 -2.81 0.50
C LEU A 287 12.48 -3.00 0.46
N ASN A 288 13.01 -3.24 -0.73
CA ASN A 288 14.44 -3.36 -0.89
C ASN A 288 15.14 -2.03 -0.58
N PRO A 289 16.36 -2.05 -0.02
CA PRO A 289 17.11 -0.83 0.30
C PRO A 289 17.22 0.19 -0.86
N PRO A 290 17.45 -0.23 -2.12
CA PRO A 290 17.47 0.70 -3.26
C PRO A 290 16.17 1.48 -3.49
N ASP A 291 15.03 0.98 -3.02
CA ASP A 291 13.71 1.59 -3.24
C ASP A 291 13.24 2.46 -2.05
N GLN A 292 14.02 2.50 -0.96
CA GLN A 292 13.73 3.29 0.25
C GLN A 292 14.96 4.07 0.75
N ARG A 293 15.76 4.62 -0.17
CA ARG A 293 16.90 5.48 0.20
C ARG A 293 16.45 6.75 0.90
N VAL A 294 15.21 7.22 0.65
CA VAL A 294 14.60 8.35 1.37
C VAL A 294 14.47 8.10 2.88
N ILE A 295 14.49 6.83 3.30
CA ILE A 295 14.56 6.40 4.70
C ILE A 295 16.01 6.08 5.08
N GLN A 296 16.68 5.27 4.26
CA GLN A 296 17.99 4.71 4.58
C GLN A 296 19.07 5.78 4.73
N PHE A 297 19.19 6.69 3.75
CA PHE A 297 20.26 7.69 3.75
C PHE A 297 20.24 8.61 4.97
N PRO A 298 19.11 9.25 5.34
CA PRO A 298 19.06 10.04 6.55
C PRO A 298 19.24 9.20 7.82
N ALA A 299 18.66 7.99 7.90
CA ALA A 299 18.87 7.10 9.04
C ALA A 299 20.37 6.79 9.26
N ASP A 300 21.10 6.48 8.20
CA ASP A 300 22.53 6.19 8.24
C ASP A 300 23.33 7.41 8.71
N GLU A 301 23.09 8.59 8.11
CA GLU A 301 23.79 9.83 8.47
C GLU A 301 23.54 10.26 9.92
N ILE A 302 22.28 10.21 10.37
CA ILE A 302 21.89 10.53 11.75
C ILE A 302 22.58 9.60 12.74
N SER A 303 22.56 8.31 12.44
CA SER A 303 23.08 7.31 13.37
C SER A 303 24.62 7.25 13.42
N GLN A 304 25.29 7.66 12.34
CA GLN A 304 26.75 7.77 12.27
C GLN A 304 27.27 9.15 12.72
N GLY A 305 26.39 10.13 12.92
CA GLY A 305 26.77 11.52 13.25
C GLY A 305 27.47 12.23 12.10
N THR A 306 27.18 11.85 10.85
CA THR A 306 27.76 12.42 9.62
C THR A 306 26.69 13.18 8.83
N GLY A 307 27.09 14.08 7.93
CA GLY A 307 26.14 14.88 7.13
C GLY A 307 25.12 15.58 8.03
N ILE A 308 23.83 15.34 7.81
CA ILE A 308 22.75 15.90 8.64
C ILE A 308 22.84 15.47 10.12
N GLY A 309 23.41 14.29 10.39
CA GLY A 309 23.59 13.75 11.74
C GLY A 309 24.61 14.52 12.58
N ALA A 310 25.52 15.27 11.96
CA ALA A 310 26.51 16.08 12.67
C ALA A 310 25.89 17.26 13.44
N ALA A 311 24.62 17.60 13.16
CA ALA A 311 23.84 18.59 13.90
C ALA A 311 22.97 17.96 15.01
N MET A 312 23.11 16.67 15.26
CA MET A 312 22.27 15.89 16.16
C MET A 312 23.10 15.19 17.23
N SER A 313 22.47 14.89 18.35
CA SER A 313 23.06 14.12 19.44
C SER A 313 22.09 13.04 19.90
N ALA A 314 22.58 11.82 20.06
CA ALA A 314 21.79 10.72 20.57
C ALA A 314 21.38 11.00 22.02
N LEU A 315 20.11 10.76 22.35
CA LEU A 315 19.68 10.69 23.74
C LEU A 315 20.26 9.41 24.40
N PRO A 316 20.33 9.38 25.74
CA PRO A 316 20.98 8.28 26.47
C PRO A 316 20.35 6.92 26.21
N ASP A 317 19.04 6.89 26.03
CA ASP A 317 18.27 5.65 25.91
C ASP A 317 18.29 5.03 24.51
N SER A 318 18.19 3.70 24.49
CA SER A 318 18.06 2.88 23.29
C SER A 318 17.03 1.79 23.52
N TYR A 319 16.19 1.48 22.53
CA TYR A 319 15.02 0.61 22.67
C TYR A 319 15.19 -0.64 21.81
N ALA A 320 15.23 -1.81 22.45
CA ALA A 320 15.41 -3.09 21.76
C ALA A 320 14.06 -3.58 21.20
N LEU A 321 13.84 -3.40 19.90
CA LEU A 321 12.62 -3.79 19.21
C LEU A 321 12.71 -5.23 18.66
N ALA A 322 11.73 -5.62 17.84
CA ALA A 322 11.71 -6.92 17.18
C ALA A 322 12.86 -7.09 16.16
N GLY A 323 13.23 -8.34 15.86
CA GLY A 323 14.13 -8.66 14.74
C GLY A 323 15.56 -8.12 14.89
N GLY A 324 16.01 -7.84 16.11
CA GLY A 324 17.35 -7.30 16.38
C GLY A 324 17.50 -5.80 16.10
N VAL A 325 16.40 -5.10 15.82
CA VAL A 325 16.41 -3.65 15.58
C VAL A 325 16.50 -2.91 16.92
N THR A 326 17.46 -2.00 17.04
CA THR A 326 17.55 -1.07 18.18
C THR A 326 17.16 0.33 17.72
N ALA A 327 16.12 0.91 18.31
CA ALA A 327 15.73 2.29 18.06
C ALA A 327 16.46 3.26 19.00
N ARG A 328 16.74 4.46 18.52
CA ARG A 328 17.28 5.57 19.32
C ARG A 328 16.63 6.88 18.92
N ILE A 329 16.51 7.78 19.90
CA ILE A 329 16.09 9.16 19.68
C ILE A 329 17.33 10.03 19.57
N TYR A 330 17.37 10.91 18.58
CA TYR A 330 18.39 11.94 18.41
C TYR A 330 17.73 13.31 18.53
N ALA A 331 18.35 14.21 19.27
CA ALA A 331 17.92 15.60 19.38
C ALA A 331 18.79 16.48 18.49
N ARG A 332 18.18 17.42 17.77
CA ARG A 332 18.89 18.50 17.10
C ARG A 332 19.54 19.40 18.15
N VAL A 333 20.86 19.56 18.07
CA VAL A 333 21.64 20.40 18.99
C VAL A 333 22.06 21.73 18.38
N ARG A 334 21.98 21.85 17.05
CA ARG A 334 22.22 23.09 16.31
C ARG A 334 21.39 23.12 15.02
N PRO A 335 21.15 24.30 14.41
CA PRO A 335 20.56 24.38 13.08
C PRO A 335 21.39 23.60 12.05
N LEU A 336 20.71 23.04 11.03
CA LEU A 336 21.38 22.47 9.87
C LEU A 336 21.92 23.60 9.01
N ALA A 337 23.18 23.50 8.63
CA ALA A 337 23.82 24.37 7.66
C ALA A 337 23.83 23.69 6.28
N LEU A 338 24.05 24.47 5.22
CA LEU A 338 24.11 23.96 3.85
C LEU A 338 25.12 22.81 3.71
N GLN A 339 26.27 22.90 4.38
CA GLN A 339 27.30 21.85 4.41
C GLN A 339 26.84 20.52 5.02
N ASP A 340 25.82 20.53 5.90
CA ASP A 340 25.25 19.31 6.47
C ASP A 340 24.26 18.65 5.47
N ILE A 341 23.58 19.47 4.67
CA ILE A 341 22.50 19.06 3.75
C ILE A 341 23.06 18.65 2.37
N SER A 342 24.05 19.37 1.86
CA SER A 342 24.61 19.14 0.51
C SER A 342 25.06 17.69 0.29
N PRO A 343 25.75 17.00 1.23
CA PRO A 343 26.14 15.61 1.03
C PRO A 343 24.93 14.68 0.82
N LEU A 344 23.87 14.86 1.60
CA LEU A 344 22.64 14.07 1.47
C LEU A 344 21.95 14.35 0.12
N ALA A 345 21.87 15.62 -0.28
CA ALA A 345 21.33 16.02 -1.58
C ALA A 345 22.12 15.43 -2.74
N GLU A 346 23.46 15.50 -2.69
CA GLU A 346 24.33 14.89 -3.69
C GLU A 346 24.13 13.38 -3.80
N ARG A 347 23.97 12.67 -2.67
CA ARG A 347 23.65 11.23 -2.67
C ARG A 347 22.32 10.94 -3.34
N PHE A 348 21.28 11.71 -3.03
CA PHE A 348 19.98 11.55 -3.69
C PHE A 348 20.08 11.83 -5.18
N PHE A 349 20.75 12.91 -5.57
CA PHE A 349 20.87 13.27 -6.98
C PHE A 349 21.77 12.34 -7.79
N ALA A 350 22.75 11.69 -7.14
CA ALA A 350 23.54 10.64 -7.76
C ALA A 350 22.68 9.39 -8.01
N ALA A 351 21.79 9.04 -7.08
CA ALA A 351 20.85 7.92 -7.23
C ALA A 351 19.69 8.24 -8.18
N TYR A 352 19.24 9.51 -8.19
CA TYR A 352 18.07 10.02 -8.90
C TYR A 352 18.41 11.34 -9.61
N PRO A 353 19.07 11.29 -10.78
CA PRO A 353 19.46 12.49 -11.51
C PRO A 353 18.28 13.40 -11.86
N ASP A 354 17.11 12.81 -12.14
CA ASP A 354 15.89 13.54 -12.49
C ASP A 354 15.31 14.36 -11.32
N TRP A 355 15.80 14.17 -10.10
CA TRP A 355 15.42 15.00 -8.95
C TRP A 355 16.18 16.34 -8.93
N ARG A 356 17.25 16.49 -9.72
CA ARG A 356 17.90 17.78 -9.99
C ARG A 356 17.05 18.57 -10.98
N GLY A 357 16.09 19.34 -10.47
CA GLY A 357 15.19 20.15 -11.29
C GLY A 357 14.24 20.98 -10.43
N PRO A 358 13.19 21.61 -11.01
CA PRO A 358 12.22 22.42 -10.27
C PRO A 358 11.49 21.68 -9.12
N SER A 359 11.72 20.37 -8.99
CA SER A 359 11.45 19.52 -7.83
C SER A 359 12.35 19.75 -6.61
N GLU A 360 13.26 20.73 -6.63
CA GLU A 360 13.89 21.25 -5.41
C GLU A 360 12.85 21.70 -4.37
N GLY A 361 11.58 21.88 -4.76
CA GLY A 361 10.43 21.74 -3.86
C GLY A 361 10.59 22.49 -2.54
N ASP A 362 10.47 21.77 -1.44
CA ASP A 362 10.65 22.28 -0.08
C ASP A 362 12.11 22.39 0.37
N LEU A 363 13.12 21.99 -0.43
CA LEU A 363 14.53 22.22 -0.11
C LEU A 363 14.82 23.72 -0.02
N GLY A 364 14.32 24.51 -0.97
CA GLY A 364 14.42 25.97 -0.89
C GLY A 364 13.70 26.55 0.34
N THR A 365 12.58 25.93 0.72
CA THR A 365 11.84 26.31 1.95
C THR A 365 12.62 25.93 3.21
N LEU A 366 13.23 24.75 3.24
CA LEU A 366 14.11 24.30 4.32
C LEU A 366 15.29 25.27 4.46
N LEU A 367 16.00 25.55 3.36
CA LEU A 367 17.14 26.46 3.35
C LEU A 367 16.77 27.90 3.75
N GLY A 368 15.55 28.35 3.42
CA GLY A 368 15.03 29.66 3.82
C GLY A 368 14.55 29.75 5.28
N THR A 369 14.19 28.62 5.91
CA THR A 369 13.70 28.55 7.30
C THR A 369 14.78 28.20 8.30
N THR A 370 15.80 27.45 7.87
CA THR A 370 17.07 27.34 8.60
C THR A 370 17.83 28.63 8.38
N ALA A 371 17.70 29.61 9.28
CA ALA A 371 18.43 30.86 9.20
C ALA A 371 19.93 30.58 8.96
N LEU A 372 20.41 30.82 7.73
CA LEU A 372 21.81 30.73 7.36
C LEU A 372 22.46 32.08 7.73
N PRO A 373 23.35 32.15 8.74
CA PRO A 373 24.21 33.29 8.87
C PRO A 373 25.38 33.07 7.90
N GLY A 374 25.26 33.58 6.67
CA GLY A 374 26.37 33.55 5.73
C GLY A 374 26.00 33.56 4.24
N ASP A 375 25.83 34.78 3.73
CA ASP A 375 26.08 35.20 2.36
C ASP A 375 24.97 35.13 1.29
N VAL A 376 25.05 36.14 0.42
CA VAL A 376 24.01 36.82 -0.34
C VAL A 376 24.02 36.36 -1.79
N GLY A 377 22.86 36.07 -2.37
CA GLY A 377 22.75 35.76 -3.80
C GLY A 377 21.30 35.54 -4.21
N GLY A 378 20.63 36.61 -4.62
CA GLY A 378 19.19 36.63 -4.87
C GLY A 378 18.71 35.73 -5.99
N ALA A 379 17.53 35.16 -5.77
CA ALA A 379 16.51 35.01 -6.79
C ALA A 379 15.16 35.20 -6.09
N GLU A 380 14.47 36.29 -6.41
CA GLU A 380 13.09 36.49 -6.00
C GLU A 380 12.22 35.33 -6.52
N PRO A 381 11.28 34.80 -5.72
CA PRO A 381 10.26 33.91 -6.25
C PRO A 381 9.28 34.74 -7.07
N SER A 382 9.43 34.72 -8.39
CA SER A 382 8.42 35.25 -9.29
C SER A 382 7.14 34.44 -9.12
N VAL A 383 6.11 35.12 -8.60
CA VAL A 383 4.72 34.68 -8.55
C VAL A 383 4.21 34.53 -9.98
N ARG A 384 3.71 33.34 -10.35
CA ARG A 384 2.49 33.13 -11.15
C ARG A 384 2.08 31.67 -11.22
#